data_AF-A0A2H6HDJ8-F1
#
_entry.id   AF-A0A2H6HDJ8-F1
#
_cell.length_a   1.000
_cell.length_b   1.000
_cell.length_c   1.000
_cell.angle_alpha   90.00
_cell.angle_beta   90.00
_cell.angle_gamma   90.00
#
_symmetry.space_group_name_H-M   'P 1'
#
loop_
_entity.id
_entity.type
_entity.pdbx_description
1 polymer ?
#
loop_
_entity_poly.entity_id
_entity_poly.type
_entity_poly.pdbx_seq_one_letter_code
_entity_poly.pdbx_strand_id
1 'polypeptide(L)'
;MAHNRAKTVLALAGLLVVSACSGGTSIESTTETGSSTDAPSSTTTAVAGDDSTWGPLAVVAGGNGMDALIQGTIEITEDCVLLNEQGRQVLLVWPADRTQWDAGSATIRFDNPDGGLATITDGQAVRLGGGGTSVDEGGLGAAEWLESINWVAEPPLSCVAGIRWNVSGVLN
;
A
#
# COMPACT_ATOMS: atom_id res chain seq x y z
N MET A 1 16.92 -53.77 14.91
CA MET A 1 16.67 -53.42 13.49
C MET A 1 17.40 -52.11 13.22
N ALA A 2 18.47 -52.20 12.42
CA ALA A 2 19.26 -51.04 11.97
C ALA A 2 18.50 -50.30 10.85
N HIS A 3 18.73 -48.99 10.69
CA HIS A 3 18.90 -48.32 9.40
C HIS A 3 19.61 -46.97 9.64
N ASN A 4 20.91 -46.96 9.32
CA ASN A 4 21.73 -45.78 9.02
C ASN A 4 21.15 -45.01 7.83
N ARG A 5 21.29 -43.68 7.80
CA ARG A 5 21.78 -42.85 6.65
C ARG A 5 22.25 -41.49 7.20
N ALA A 6 23.55 -41.27 7.33
CA ALA A 6 24.49 -40.73 6.33
C ALA A 6 24.57 -39.19 6.36
N LYS A 7 25.71 -38.70 6.87
CA LYS A 7 26.19 -37.31 6.82
C LYS A 7 26.74 -37.03 5.42
N THR A 8 26.46 -35.84 4.88
CA THR A 8 27.27 -35.24 3.80
C THR A 8 27.47 -33.76 4.11
N VAL A 9 28.74 -33.33 4.07
CA VAL A 9 29.26 -31.96 4.24
C VAL A 9 29.96 -31.59 2.92
N LEU A 10 30.22 -30.28 2.72
CA LEU A 10 31.06 -29.60 1.70
C LEU A 10 30.32 -29.17 0.41
N ALA A 11 30.59 -28.00 -0.23
CA ALA A 11 31.51 -26.88 0.03
C ALA A 11 31.23 -25.66 -0.89
N LEU A 12 31.73 -24.50 -0.45
CA LEU A 12 32.24 -23.28 -1.12
C LEU A 12 32.05 -23.03 -2.64
N ALA A 13 31.67 -21.78 -2.96
CA ALA A 13 32.32 -20.79 -3.86
C ALA A 13 31.28 -19.68 -4.17
N GLY A 14 31.48 -18.37 -4.08
CA GLY A 14 32.67 -17.55 -4.25
C GLY A 14 32.78 -17.06 -5.70
N LEU A 15 32.18 -15.91 -6.07
CA LEU A 15 32.76 -14.96 -7.05
C LEU A 15 31.98 -13.64 -7.15
N LEU A 16 32.68 -12.52 -6.91
CA LEU A 16 32.31 -11.14 -7.24
C LEU A 16 32.60 -10.86 -8.72
N VAL A 17 31.71 -10.17 -9.42
CA VAL A 17 32.02 -9.51 -10.71
C VAL A 17 31.54 -8.07 -10.64
N VAL A 18 32.50 -7.13 -10.58
CA VAL A 18 32.29 -5.70 -10.79
C VAL A 18 32.67 -5.42 -12.23
N SER A 19 31.72 -5.00 -13.05
CA SER A 19 31.98 -4.50 -14.40
C SER A 19 31.51 -3.05 -14.50
N ALA A 20 32.44 -2.14 -14.27
CA ALA A 20 32.32 -0.74 -14.67
C ALA A 20 32.67 -0.65 -16.16
N CYS A 21 31.71 -0.27 -17.00
CA CYS A 21 31.96 0.20 -18.36
C CYS A 21 31.52 1.66 -18.43
N SER A 22 32.49 2.54 -18.28
CA SER A 22 32.43 3.91 -18.79
C SER A 22 32.51 3.83 -20.32
N GLY A 23 31.51 4.36 -21.01
CA GLY A 23 31.50 4.46 -22.47
C GLY A 23 30.53 5.54 -22.90
N GLY A 24 31.05 6.74 -23.15
CA GLY A 24 30.27 7.83 -23.73
C GLY A 24 30.07 7.66 -25.23
N THR A 25 29.04 8.31 -25.77
CA THR A 25 29.09 9.01 -27.06
C THR A 25 27.96 10.04 -27.11
N SER A 26 28.31 11.16 -27.70
CA SER A 26 27.65 12.45 -27.79
C SER A 26 26.38 12.50 -28.65
N ILE A 27 25.67 13.62 -28.44
CA ILE A 27 24.78 14.39 -29.33
C ILE A 27 23.45 13.79 -29.81
N GLU A 28 22.37 14.45 -29.40
CA GLU A 28 21.51 15.13 -30.37
C GLU A 28 20.96 16.43 -29.76
N SER A 29 21.30 17.55 -30.40
CA SER A 29 20.66 18.83 -30.18
C SER A 29 19.56 18.96 -31.21
N THR A 30 18.31 18.99 -30.76
CA THR A 30 17.21 19.45 -31.59
C THR A 30 16.46 20.52 -30.82
N THR A 31 16.77 21.75 -31.21
CA THR A 31 16.05 22.97 -30.86
C THR A 31 14.63 22.87 -31.38
N GLU A 32 13.64 22.84 -30.49
CA GLU A 32 12.28 23.24 -30.84
C GLU A 32 11.88 24.44 -29.99
N THR A 33 12.08 25.62 -30.59
CA THR A 33 11.44 26.86 -30.19
C THR A 33 9.98 26.79 -30.62
N GLY A 34 9.12 26.33 -29.71
CA GLY A 34 7.67 26.43 -29.80
C GLY A 34 7.16 27.41 -28.76
N SER A 35 7.06 28.68 -29.15
CA SER A 35 6.38 29.73 -28.38
C SER A 35 4.88 29.45 -28.33
N SER A 36 4.30 29.40 -27.14
CA SER A 36 2.88 29.69 -26.92
C SER A 36 2.70 30.25 -25.52
N THR A 37 2.65 31.58 -25.49
CA THR A 37 1.98 32.39 -24.49
C THR A 37 0.52 31.96 -24.40
N ASP A 38 0.07 31.53 -23.21
CA ASP A 38 -1.15 32.05 -22.60
C ASP A 38 -1.28 31.56 -21.15
N ALA A 39 -1.50 32.52 -20.25
CA ALA A 39 -1.98 32.35 -18.88
C ALA A 39 -2.85 33.58 -18.55
N PRO A 40 -3.74 33.54 -17.56
CA PRO A 40 -4.51 32.42 -17.01
C PRO A 40 -6.02 32.67 -17.17
N SER A 41 -6.85 31.64 -16.99
CA SER A 41 -8.25 31.85 -16.60
C SER A 41 -8.55 30.94 -15.43
N SER A 42 -8.37 31.52 -14.25
CA SER A 42 -8.85 31.00 -12.99
C SER A 42 -10.38 30.93 -13.02
N THR A 43 -10.90 29.72 -13.19
CA THR A 43 -12.25 29.41 -12.73
C THR A 43 -12.08 28.58 -11.46
N THR A 44 -12.12 29.27 -10.32
CA THR A 44 -12.21 28.66 -9.00
C THR A 44 -13.59 28.04 -8.87
N THR A 45 -13.67 26.71 -8.92
CA THR A 45 -14.86 25.96 -8.51
C THR A 45 -14.41 24.74 -7.69
N ALA A 46 -14.76 24.80 -6.40
CA ALA A 46 -14.85 23.73 -5.40
C ALA A 46 -13.58 22.95 -5.00
N VAL A 47 -13.22 23.10 -3.73
CA VAL A 47 -12.29 22.23 -2.99
C VAL A 47 -12.98 20.88 -2.77
N ALA A 48 -12.71 19.92 -3.65
CA ALA A 48 -12.67 18.51 -3.28
C ALA A 48 -11.23 18.25 -2.79
N GLY A 49 -11.06 17.53 -1.68
CA GLY A 49 -9.74 17.08 -1.27
C GLY A 49 -9.11 16.24 -2.40
N ASP A 50 -7.79 16.19 -2.44
CA ASP A 50 -7.01 15.49 -3.46
C ASP A 50 -7.25 13.96 -3.46
N ASP A 51 -8.43 13.49 -3.89
CA ASP A 51 -8.79 12.07 -3.99
C ASP A 51 -7.78 11.31 -4.89
N SER A 52 -7.14 12.01 -5.83
CA SER A 52 -6.07 11.46 -6.68
C SER A 52 -4.77 11.13 -5.94
N THR A 53 -4.49 11.78 -4.80
CA THR A 53 -3.21 11.62 -4.09
C THR A 53 -3.16 10.32 -3.31
N TRP A 54 -4.30 9.84 -2.83
CA TRP A 54 -4.40 8.62 -2.03
C TRP A 54 -4.66 7.37 -2.86
N GLY A 55 -4.99 7.52 -4.15
CA GLY A 55 -5.27 6.41 -5.04
C GLY A 55 -6.40 5.51 -4.49
N PRO A 56 -6.25 4.18 -4.55
CA PRO A 56 -7.29 3.24 -4.09
C PRO A 56 -7.32 3.04 -2.56
N LEU A 57 -6.59 3.84 -1.79
CA LEU A 57 -6.52 3.68 -0.33
C LEU A 57 -7.74 4.28 0.36
N ALA A 58 -8.31 3.54 1.31
CA ALA A 58 -9.20 4.10 2.32
C ALA A 58 -8.35 4.72 3.44
N VAL A 59 -8.50 6.04 3.68
CA VAL A 59 -7.58 6.78 4.55
C VAL A 59 -8.32 7.60 5.60
N VAL A 60 -7.83 7.56 6.84
CA VAL A 60 -8.30 8.37 7.97
C VAL A 60 -7.16 9.24 8.51
N ALA A 61 -7.48 10.32 9.24
CA ALA A 61 -6.49 11.30 9.68
C ALA A 61 -5.39 10.74 10.60
N GLY A 62 -5.68 9.66 11.34
CA GLY A 62 -4.72 9.00 12.22
C GLY A 62 -5.18 7.60 12.59
N GLY A 63 -4.25 6.79 13.09
CA GLY A 63 -4.52 5.40 13.46
C GLY A 63 -4.79 5.24 14.96
N ASN A 64 -5.84 4.50 15.30
CA ASN A 64 -5.97 3.98 16.66
C ASN A 64 -5.10 2.72 16.80
N GLY A 65 -4.23 2.70 17.81
CA GLY A 65 -3.45 1.51 18.16
C GLY A 65 -4.35 0.45 18.76
N MET A 66 -4.53 -0.65 18.04
CA MET A 66 -4.99 -1.92 18.60
C MET A 66 -3.89 -2.95 18.32
N ASP A 67 -3.69 -3.88 19.26
CA ASP A 67 -2.60 -4.87 19.26
C ASP A 67 -3.10 -6.24 18.75
N ALA A 68 -3.89 -6.24 17.69
CA ALA A 68 -4.26 -7.46 16.98
C ALA A 68 -3.42 -7.63 15.71
N LEU A 69 -3.42 -8.84 15.16
CA LEU A 69 -2.64 -9.21 13.98
C LEU A 69 -3.56 -9.85 12.94
N ILE A 70 -3.45 -9.39 11.70
CA ILE A 70 -4.06 -10.02 10.53
C ILE A 70 -2.99 -10.40 9.51
N GLN A 71 -3.23 -11.45 8.73
CA GLN A 71 -2.30 -11.91 7.68
C GLN A 71 -3.06 -12.30 6.42
N GLY A 72 -2.53 -11.92 5.27
CA GLY A 72 -3.13 -12.27 3.99
C GLY A 72 -2.31 -11.78 2.82
N THR A 73 -2.93 -11.80 1.64
CA THR A 73 -2.35 -11.27 0.41
C THR A 73 -2.99 -9.93 0.08
N ILE A 74 -2.19 -8.94 -0.26
CA ILE A 74 -2.66 -7.63 -0.70
C ILE A 74 -3.26 -7.75 -2.10
N GLU A 75 -4.43 -7.14 -2.29
CA GLU A 75 -5.10 -7.00 -3.58
C GLU A 75 -5.34 -5.50 -3.82
N ILE A 76 -4.69 -4.95 -4.83
CA ILE A 76 -4.81 -3.55 -5.24
C ILE A 76 -5.52 -3.50 -6.60
N THR A 77 -6.67 -2.84 -6.63
CA THR A 77 -7.39 -2.51 -7.86
C THR A 77 -7.32 -1.01 -8.12
N GLU A 78 -7.97 -0.55 -9.19
CA GLU A 78 -8.11 0.88 -9.46
C GLU A 78 -8.88 1.62 -8.36
N ASP A 79 -9.77 0.92 -7.65
CA ASP A 79 -10.71 1.52 -6.69
C ASP A 79 -10.46 1.12 -5.23
N CYS A 80 -9.81 -0.02 -4.97
CA CYS A 80 -9.73 -0.60 -3.63
C CYS A 80 -8.33 -1.15 -3.31
N VAL A 81 -7.92 -1.01 -2.04
CA VAL A 81 -6.87 -1.83 -1.44
C VAL A 81 -7.49 -2.74 -0.39
N LEU A 82 -7.45 -4.04 -0.65
CA LEU A 82 -8.00 -5.08 0.20
C LEU A 82 -6.90 -6.05 0.66
N LEU A 83 -7.20 -6.76 1.75
CA LEU A 83 -6.44 -7.93 2.15
C LEU A 83 -7.32 -9.16 1.94
N ASN A 84 -6.82 -10.11 1.17
CA ASN A 84 -7.39 -11.44 1.07
C ASN A 84 -6.86 -12.32 2.20
N GLU A 85 -7.66 -12.44 3.25
CA GLU A 85 -7.43 -13.33 4.38
C GLU A 85 -8.12 -14.68 4.12
N GLN A 86 -7.38 -15.63 3.53
CA GLN A 86 -7.85 -17.01 3.30
C GLN A 86 -9.18 -17.08 2.54
N GLY A 87 -9.34 -16.23 1.52
CA GLY A 87 -10.55 -16.15 0.69
C GLY A 87 -11.59 -15.14 1.20
N ARG A 88 -11.34 -14.47 2.32
CA ARG A 88 -12.19 -13.38 2.83
C ARG A 88 -11.56 -12.03 2.50
N GLN A 89 -12.37 -11.14 1.94
CA GLN A 89 -11.95 -9.78 1.67
C GLN A 89 -12.03 -8.93 2.95
N VAL A 90 -10.99 -8.16 3.21
CA VAL A 90 -10.89 -7.24 4.32
C VAL A 90 -10.51 -5.87 3.78
N LEU A 91 -11.33 -4.86 4.05
CA LEU A 91 -10.98 -3.48 3.71
C LEU A 91 -9.89 -2.97 4.65
N LEU A 92 -8.76 -2.52 4.09
CA LEU A 92 -7.68 -1.91 4.85
C LEU A 92 -7.91 -0.41 4.96
N VAL A 93 -7.91 0.10 6.18
CA VAL A 93 -8.03 1.53 6.50
C VAL A 93 -6.69 2.03 7.01
N TRP A 94 -6.12 2.99 6.30
CA TRP A 94 -4.76 3.47 6.50
C TRP A 94 -4.74 4.81 7.24
N PRO A 95 -3.78 5.02 8.15
CA PRO A 95 -3.60 6.30 8.81
C PRO A 95 -2.76 7.25 7.94
N ALA A 96 -3.28 8.45 7.69
CA ALA A 96 -2.67 9.43 6.79
C ALA A 96 -1.28 9.92 7.24
N ASP A 97 -1.03 9.96 8.55
CA ASP A 97 0.22 10.44 9.15
C ASP A 97 1.43 9.52 8.90
N ARG A 98 1.18 8.28 8.45
CA ARG A 98 2.22 7.25 8.22
C ARG A 98 2.09 6.53 6.90
N THR A 99 1.13 6.89 6.06
CA THR A 99 0.87 6.21 4.80
C THR A 99 1.09 7.17 3.64
N GLN A 100 1.69 6.68 2.57
CA GLN A 100 1.81 7.37 1.30
C GLN A 100 1.47 6.40 0.18
N TRP A 101 0.79 6.91 -0.84
CA TRP A 101 0.57 6.22 -2.10
C TRP A 101 1.57 6.70 -3.15
N ASP A 102 2.24 5.77 -3.81
CA ASP A 102 3.03 6.06 -5.00
C ASP A 102 2.26 5.60 -6.24
N ALA A 103 1.63 6.55 -6.93
CA ALA A 103 0.87 6.29 -8.15
C ALA A 103 1.74 5.81 -9.32
N GLY A 104 3.03 6.18 -9.36
CA GLY A 104 3.94 5.78 -10.45
C GLY A 104 4.31 4.30 -10.41
N SER A 105 4.29 3.70 -9.21
CA SER A 105 4.63 2.30 -8.98
C SER A 105 3.49 1.46 -8.41
N ALA A 106 2.29 2.03 -8.26
CA ALA A 106 1.12 1.41 -7.62
C ALA A 106 1.47 0.76 -6.27
N THR A 107 2.18 1.51 -5.42
CA THR A 107 2.81 0.98 -4.21
C THR A 107 2.42 1.78 -2.98
N ILE A 108 2.17 1.08 -1.88
CA ILE A 108 1.92 1.68 -0.56
C ILE A 108 3.25 1.78 0.17
N ARG A 109 3.54 2.98 0.70
CA ARG A 109 4.69 3.25 1.56
C ARG A 109 4.16 3.54 2.95
N PHE A 110 4.59 2.74 3.93
CA PHE A 110 4.10 2.82 5.30
C PHE A 110 5.26 2.99 6.28
N ASP A 111 5.24 4.10 7.03
CA ASP A 111 6.21 4.39 8.09
C ASP A 111 5.81 3.64 9.37
N ASN A 112 6.59 2.60 9.70
CA ASN A 112 6.31 1.71 10.81
C ASN A 112 6.54 2.40 12.16
N PRO A 113 5.67 2.19 13.18
CA PRO A 113 5.80 2.87 14.48
C PRO A 113 7.04 2.43 15.27
N ASP A 114 7.50 1.19 15.06
CA ASP A 114 8.75 0.64 15.61
C ASP A 114 10.00 1.06 14.79
N GLY A 115 9.79 1.85 13.74
CA GLY A 115 10.82 2.36 12.84
C GLY A 115 10.91 1.58 11.54
N GLY A 116 11.47 2.24 10.53
CA GLY A 116 11.63 1.68 9.20
C GLY A 116 10.45 1.98 8.27
N LEU A 117 10.71 1.81 6.99
CA LEU A 117 9.75 2.02 5.92
C LEU A 117 9.38 0.67 5.33
N ALA A 118 8.09 0.33 5.37
CA ALA A 118 7.54 -0.80 4.66
C ALA A 118 7.05 -0.36 3.28
N THR A 119 7.35 -1.18 2.27
CA THR A 119 6.86 -1.02 0.91
C THR A 119 5.97 -2.22 0.60
N ILE A 120 4.74 -1.96 0.18
CA ILE A 120 3.72 -2.99 -0.05
C ILE A 120 3.17 -2.84 -1.46
N THR A 121 3.20 -3.93 -2.22
CA THR A 121 2.69 -4.00 -3.60
C THR A 121 1.52 -4.98 -3.71
N ASP A 122 0.82 -4.91 -4.83
CA ASP A 122 -0.18 -5.91 -5.20
C ASP A 122 0.41 -7.34 -5.17
N GLY A 123 -0.40 -8.32 -4.74
CA GLY A 123 -0.02 -9.72 -4.62
C GLY A 123 0.95 -10.05 -3.47
N GLN A 124 1.41 -9.07 -2.70
CA GLN A 124 2.33 -9.28 -1.60
C GLN A 124 1.64 -9.95 -0.40
N ALA A 125 2.25 -11.00 0.15
CA ALA A 125 1.85 -11.55 1.43
C ALA A 125 2.36 -10.63 2.56
N VAL A 126 1.47 -10.25 3.47
CA VAL A 126 1.78 -9.31 4.57
C VAL A 126 1.20 -9.79 5.90
N ARG A 127 1.79 -9.31 6.99
CA ARG A 127 1.25 -9.40 8.35
C ARG A 127 1.08 -7.98 8.86
N LEU A 128 -0.15 -7.60 9.19
CA LEU A 128 -0.51 -6.24 9.57
C LEU A 128 -0.98 -6.20 11.03
N GLY A 129 -0.34 -5.34 11.82
CA GLY A 129 -0.83 -4.97 13.14
C GLY A 129 -2.02 -4.02 13.00
N GLY A 130 -2.89 -4.00 14.01
CA GLY A 130 -4.04 -3.10 14.01
C GLY A 130 -5.22 -3.65 14.78
N GLY A 131 -6.41 -3.27 14.36
CA GLY A 131 -7.62 -3.89 14.84
C GLY A 131 -8.79 -3.72 13.90
N GLY A 132 -9.69 -4.68 13.97
CA GLY A 132 -10.78 -4.82 13.04
C GLY A 132 -12.15 -4.67 13.67
N THR A 133 -13.12 -4.46 12.80
CA THR A 133 -14.55 -4.57 13.10
C THR A 133 -15.18 -5.44 12.02
N SER A 134 -16.13 -6.29 12.39
CA SER A 134 -16.87 -7.09 11.43
C SER A 134 -18.37 -7.01 11.67
N VAL A 135 -19.15 -7.16 10.60
CA VAL A 135 -20.63 -7.25 10.68
C VAL A 135 -21.05 -8.49 11.49
N ASP A 136 -20.34 -9.60 11.32
CA ASP A 136 -20.64 -10.87 12.00
C ASP A 136 -20.44 -10.78 13.53
N GLU A 137 -19.63 -9.84 14.00
CA GLU A 137 -19.42 -9.55 15.43
C GLU A 137 -20.32 -8.42 15.94
N GLY A 138 -21.40 -8.08 15.21
CA GLY A 138 -22.36 -7.04 15.58
C GLY A 138 -21.92 -5.63 15.21
N GLY A 139 -20.91 -5.49 14.34
CA GLY A 139 -20.51 -4.20 13.77
C GLY A 139 -21.51 -3.64 12.77
N LEU A 140 -21.29 -2.39 12.38
CA LEU A 140 -22.19 -1.63 11.49
C LEU A 140 -22.21 -2.21 10.07
N GLY A 141 -23.34 -2.04 9.37
CA GLY A 141 -23.43 -2.30 7.93
C GLY A 141 -22.54 -1.36 7.11
N ALA A 142 -22.32 -1.67 5.83
CA ALA A 142 -21.35 -0.93 5.01
C ALA A 142 -21.62 0.60 4.93
N ALA A 143 -22.85 1.01 4.61
CA ALA A 143 -23.20 2.43 4.50
C ALA A 143 -23.13 3.16 5.86
N GLU A 144 -23.72 2.56 6.90
CA GLU A 144 -23.70 3.12 8.26
C GLU A 144 -22.27 3.24 8.80
N TRP A 145 -21.40 2.27 8.47
CA TRP A 145 -19.98 2.32 8.84
C TRP A 145 -19.23 3.46 8.15
N LEU A 146 -19.46 3.69 6.85
CA LEU A 146 -18.86 4.82 6.13
C LEU A 146 -19.26 6.15 6.76
N GLU A 147 -20.55 6.34 7.04
CA GLU A 147 -21.09 7.56 7.66
C GLU A 147 -20.57 7.78 9.09
N SER A 148 -20.11 6.73 9.77
CA SER A 148 -19.60 6.81 11.14
C SER A 148 -18.15 7.33 11.25
N ILE A 149 -17.45 7.48 10.13
CA ILE A 149 -16.01 7.79 10.09
C ILE A 149 -15.78 9.15 9.43
N ASN A 150 -14.84 9.93 9.98
CA ASN A 150 -14.34 11.14 9.33
C ASN A 150 -13.16 10.78 8.42
N TRP A 151 -13.43 10.63 7.13
CA TRP A 151 -12.47 10.20 6.12
C TRP A 151 -11.51 11.32 5.69
N VAL A 152 -10.27 10.93 5.39
CA VAL A 152 -9.34 11.72 4.58
C VAL A 152 -9.49 11.35 3.10
N ALA A 153 -9.63 10.04 2.82
CA ALA A 153 -10.02 9.51 1.53
C ALA A 153 -11.04 8.39 1.78
N GLU A 154 -12.29 8.62 1.40
CA GLU A 154 -13.39 7.66 1.60
C GLU A 154 -13.37 6.60 0.50
N PRO A 155 -13.43 5.30 0.83
CA PRO A 155 -13.49 4.26 -0.18
C PRO A 155 -14.90 4.19 -0.81
N PRO A 156 -15.01 3.78 -2.09
CA PRO A 156 -16.30 3.44 -2.68
C PRO A 156 -17.05 2.39 -1.86
N LEU A 157 -18.39 2.49 -1.82
CA LEU A 157 -19.24 1.54 -1.07
C LEU A 157 -18.99 0.08 -1.50
N SER A 158 -18.63 -0.16 -2.76
CA SER A 158 -18.29 -1.49 -3.28
C SER A 158 -17.03 -2.10 -2.65
N CYS A 159 -16.11 -1.28 -2.12
CA CYS A 159 -14.91 -1.75 -1.43
C CYS A 159 -15.18 -2.12 0.04
N VAL A 160 -16.32 -1.74 0.61
CA VAL A 160 -16.62 -1.93 2.03
C VAL A 160 -17.01 -3.38 2.33
N ALA A 161 -15.99 -4.21 2.55
CA ALA A 161 -16.14 -5.61 2.93
C ALA A 161 -16.84 -5.78 4.29
N GLY A 162 -17.28 -7.01 4.59
CA GLY A 162 -17.90 -7.35 5.89
C GLY A 162 -16.92 -7.24 7.08
N ILE A 163 -15.62 -7.28 6.80
CA ILE A 163 -14.52 -7.10 7.76
C ILE A 163 -13.72 -5.88 7.33
N ARG A 164 -13.41 -4.98 8.26
CA ARG A 164 -12.55 -3.80 8.04
C ARG A 164 -11.44 -3.77 9.07
N TRP A 165 -10.25 -3.37 8.67
CA TRP A 165 -9.05 -3.39 9.50
C TRP A 165 -8.34 -2.04 9.49
N ASN A 166 -8.19 -1.42 10.67
CA ASN A 166 -7.40 -0.21 10.84
C ASN A 166 -5.94 -0.60 11.00
N VAL A 167 -5.10 -0.24 10.03
CA VAL A 167 -3.67 -0.60 10.02
C VAL A 167 -2.92 0.24 11.04
N SER A 168 -2.19 -0.44 11.95
CA SER A 168 -1.33 0.23 12.94
C SER A 168 0.16 -0.08 12.75
N GLY A 169 0.51 -1.18 12.07
CA GLY A 169 1.90 -1.59 11.81
C GLY A 169 2.02 -2.69 10.76
N VAL A 170 3.22 -2.89 10.23
CA VAL A 170 3.57 -3.95 9.27
C VAL A 170 4.67 -4.82 9.89
N LEU A 171 4.43 -6.13 9.98
CA LEU A 171 5.36 -7.09 10.58
C LEU A 171 6.06 -7.89 9.47
N ASN A 172 7.34 -7.63 9.26
CA ASN A 172 8.20 -8.34 8.31
C ASN A 172 8.91 -9.54 8.95
#